data_AF-A0A7C2Z456-F1
#
_entry.id   AF-A0A7C2Z456-F1
#
_cell.length_a   1.000
_cell.length_b   1.000
_cell.length_c   1.000
_cell.angle_alpha   90.00
_cell.angle_beta   90.00
_cell.angle_gamma   90.00
#
_symmetry.space_group_name_H-M   'P 1'
#
loop_
_entity.id
_entity.type
_entity.pdbx_description
1 polymer ?
#
loop_
_entity_poly.entity_id
_entity_poly.type
_entity_poly.pdbx_seq_one_letter_code
_entity_poly.pdbx_strand_id
1 'polypeptide(L)'
;MYPEFFEIPFTHLTLKSYGLMMVIGFMAAIFLIRRLSRNITLDTQLIANAALYSLIGGVVGARLLYVVHYFDQFRGRLFSVFAIWQGGLEFLGGVILAIAVIIFYLRRHKLPIRRYFDILAVGLMLGLAFGRIG
;
A
#
# COMPACT_ATOMS: atom_id res chain seq x y z
N MET A 1 -19.52 -8.01 12.84
CA MET A 1 -18.14 -7.52 12.96
C MET A 1 -18.18 -6.28 13.83
N TYR A 2 -17.50 -6.26 14.97
CA TYR A 2 -17.35 -5.03 15.74
C TYR A 2 -16.38 -4.12 14.96
N PRO A 3 -16.81 -2.94 14.49
CA PRO A 3 -15.98 -2.05 13.67
C PRO A 3 -14.87 -1.34 14.48
N GLU A 4 -14.91 -1.48 15.81
CA GLU A 4 -14.06 -0.78 16.76
C GLU A 4 -13.42 -1.79 17.72
N PHE A 5 -12.09 -1.95 17.63
CA PHE A 5 -11.35 -2.91 18.47
C PHE A 5 -10.96 -2.33 19.82
N PHE A 6 -10.61 -1.05 19.85
CA PHE A 6 -10.10 -0.37 21.05
C PHE A 6 -10.20 1.14 20.87
N GLU A 7 -10.75 1.83 21.86
CA GLU A 7 -10.58 3.28 22.00
C GLU A 7 -9.38 3.52 22.91
N ILE A 8 -8.39 4.28 22.44
CA ILE A 8 -7.28 4.69 23.29
C ILE A 8 -7.83 5.73 24.29
N PRO A 9 -7.84 5.45 25.61
CA PRO A 9 -8.54 6.27 26.61
C PRO A 9 -7.96 7.69 26.79
N PHE A 10 -6.89 8.03 26.08
CA PHE A 10 -6.25 9.35 26.10
C PHE A 10 -6.37 10.15 24.79
N THR A 11 -6.83 9.54 23.68
CA THR A 11 -6.80 10.21 22.36
C THR A 11 -8.09 10.10 21.55
N HIS A 12 -9.11 9.38 22.03
CA HIS A 12 -10.39 9.15 21.30
C HIS A 12 -10.20 8.63 19.85
N LEU A 13 -9.03 8.08 19.52
CA LEU A 13 -8.76 7.45 18.24
C LEU A 13 -9.33 6.03 18.28
N THR A 14 -10.43 5.82 17.57
CA THR A 14 -11.03 4.50 17.35
C THR A 14 -10.18 3.70 16.37
N LEU A 15 -9.54 2.64 16.87
CA LEU A 15 -8.77 1.74 16.01
C LEU A 15 -9.73 0.84 15.23
N LYS A 16 -9.92 1.16 13.95
CA LYS A 16 -10.80 0.37 13.07
C LYS A 16 -10.19 -1.01 12.81
N SER A 17 -11.02 -2.05 12.98
CA SER A 17 -10.70 -3.46 12.71
C SER A 17 -10.09 -3.67 11.33
N TYR A 18 -10.62 -2.94 10.34
CA TYR A 18 -10.16 -2.94 8.96
C TYR A 18 -8.68 -2.51 8.81
N GLY A 19 -8.27 -1.45 9.50
CA GLY A 19 -6.89 -0.94 9.43
C GLY A 19 -5.89 -1.93 9.99
N LEU A 20 -6.22 -2.56 11.12
CA LEU A 20 -5.41 -3.59 11.75
C LEU A 20 -5.26 -4.80 10.81
N MET A 21 -6.35 -5.26 10.21
CA MET A 21 -6.31 -6.41 9.29
C MET A 21 -5.51 -6.10 8.02
N MET A 22 -5.59 -4.89 7.49
CA MET A 22 -4.74 -4.45 6.37
C MET A 22 -3.24 -4.50 6.73
N VAL A 23 -2.85 -4.06 7.92
CA VAL A 23 -1.45 -4.12 8.38
C VAL A 23 -0.99 -5.57 8.49
N ILE A 24 -1.79 -6.45 9.11
CA ILE A 24 -1.49 -7.88 9.19
C ILE A 24 -1.35 -8.48 7.78
N GLY A 25 -2.28 -8.18 6.88
CA GLY A 25 -2.23 -8.65 5.50
C GLY A 25 -0.99 -8.19 4.75
N PHE A 26 -0.59 -6.93 4.92
CA PHE A 26 0.62 -6.39 4.34
C PHE A 26 1.89 -7.06 4.89
N MET A 27 1.96 -7.26 6.21
CA MET A 27 3.08 -7.96 6.84
C MET A 27 3.19 -9.42 6.37
N ALA A 28 2.06 -10.14 6.30
CA ALA A 28 1.99 -11.50 5.81
C ALA A 28 2.41 -11.60 4.33
N ALA A 29 1.94 -10.66 3.49
CA ALA A 29 2.30 -10.57 2.09
C ALA A 29 3.81 -10.35 1.91
N ILE A 30 4.40 -9.36 2.62
CA ILE A 30 5.85 -9.12 2.57
C ILE A 30 6.63 -10.33 3.03
N PHE A 31 6.23 -10.97 4.12
CA PHE A 31 6.90 -12.16 4.63
C PHE A 31 6.93 -13.28 3.58
N LEU A 32 5.80 -13.53 2.91
CA LEU A 32 5.71 -14.53 1.86
C LEU A 32 6.54 -14.15 0.62
N ILE A 33 6.41 -12.92 0.14
CA ILE A 33 7.18 -12.42 -1.02
C ILE A 33 8.67 -12.52 -0.73
N ARG A 34 9.14 -12.13 0.46
CA ARG A 34 10.56 -12.26 0.87
C ARG A 34 11.01 -13.72 0.85
N ARG A 35 10.18 -14.66 1.31
CA ARG A 35 10.50 -16.09 1.30
C ARG A 35 10.61 -16.66 -0.12
N LEU A 36 9.66 -16.31 -0.99
CA LEU A 36 9.62 -16.78 -2.38
C LEU A 36 10.71 -16.10 -3.25
N SER A 37 11.04 -14.85 -2.96
CA SER A 37 12.02 -14.06 -3.74
C SER A 37 13.47 -14.46 -3.49
N ARG A 38 13.75 -15.40 -2.58
CA ARG A 38 15.09 -15.96 -2.37
C ARG A 38 15.69 -16.58 -3.65
N ASN A 39 14.83 -17.05 -4.56
CA ASN A 39 15.24 -17.57 -5.86
C ASN A 39 15.53 -16.46 -6.91
N ILE A 40 15.18 -15.22 -6.59
CA ILE A 40 15.39 -14.04 -7.44
C ILE A 40 16.61 -13.24 -6.96
N THR A 41 16.72 -13.01 -5.65
CA THR A 41 17.83 -12.29 -5.05
C THR A 41 18.11 -12.80 -3.64
N LEU A 42 19.38 -12.83 -3.26
CA LEU A 42 19.82 -13.15 -1.90
C LEU A 42 19.58 -11.97 -0.95
N ASP A 43 19.57 -10.74 -1.49
CA ASP A 43 19.34 -9.54 -0.69
C ASP A 43 17.85 -9.35 -0.40
N THR A 44 17.45 -9.85 0.76
CA THR A 44 16.06 -9.76 1.21
C THR A 44 15.66 -8.32 1.58
N GLN A 45 16.61 -7.40 1.74
CA GLN A 45 16.30 -5.98 1.99
C GLN A 45 15.75 -5.30 0.74
N LEU A 46 16.25 -5.64 -0.46
CA LEU A 46 15.71 -5.10 -1.72
C LEU A 46 14.21 -5.39 -1.87
N ILE A 47 13.78 -6.57 -1.45
CA ILE A 47 12.37 -6.99 -1.53
C ILE A 47 11.51 -6.22 -0.52
N ALA A 48 12.01 -6.03 0.71
CA ALA A 48 11.31 -5.24 1.72
C ALA A 48 11.22 -3.76 1.30
N ASN A 49 12.30 -3.20 0.77
CA ASN A 49 12.36 -1.85 0.24
C ASN A 49 11.39 -1.67 -0.93
N ALA A 50 11.32 -2.63 -1.86
CA ALA A 50 10.35 -2.60 -2.96
C ALA A 50 8.91 -2.50 -2.45
N ALA A 51 8.54 -3.29 -1.43
CA ALA A 51 7.21 -3.26 -0.84
C ALA A 51 6.91 -1.95 -0.08
N LEU A 52 7.90 -1.38 0.61
CA LEU A 52 7.77 -0.08 1.26
C LEU A 52 7.60 1.04 0.24
N TYR A 53 8.44 1.07 -0.80
CA TYR A 53 8.30 2.05 -1.88
C TYR A 53 6.97 1.91 -2.62
N SER A 54 6.47 0.69 -2.81
CA SER A 54 5.16 0.48 -3.41
C SER A 54 4.02 0.97 -2.53
N LEU A 55 4.13 0.81 -1.21
CA LEU A 55 3.15 1.32 -0.26
C LEU A 55 3.10 2.86 -0.30
N ILE A 56 4.27 3.50 -0.26
CA ILE A 56 4.39 4.96 -0.34
C ILE A 56 3.83 5.45 -1.69
N GLY A 57 4.25 4.83 -2.79
CA GLY A 57 3.73 5.13 -4.13
C GLY A 57 2.21 4.94 -4.21
N GLY A 58 1.67 3.88 -3.60
CA GLY A 58 0.24 3.63 -3.56
C GLY A 58 -0.54 4.73 -2.84
N VAL A 59 -0.08 5.15 -1.66
CA VAL A 59 -0.74 6.22 -0.90
C VAL A 59 -0.68 7.55 -1.65
N VAL A 60 0.50 7.89 -2.19
CA VAL A 60 0.69 9.13 -2.96
C VAL A 60 -0.16 9.12 -4.23
N GLY A 61 -0.15 8.02 -4.99
CA GLY A 61 -0.92 7.88 -6.22
C GLY A 61 -2.42 7.94 -5.97
N ALA A 62 -2.89 7.29 -4.91
CA ALA A 62 -4.29 7.31 -4.54
C ALA A 62 -4.76 8.72 -4.17
N ARG A 63 -3.89 9.50 -3.51
CA ARG A 63 -4.20 10.89 -3.18
C ARG A 63 -4.18 11.79 -4.40
N LEU A 64 -3.17 11.64 -5.27
CA LEU A 64 -3.04 12.45 -6.48
C LEU A 64 -4.25 12.26 -7.40
N LEU A 65 -4.68 11.02 -7.64
CA LEU A 65 -5.82 10.76 -8.52
C LEU A 65 -7.12 11.33 -7.94
N TYR A 66 -7.33 11.20 -6.62
CA TYR A 66 -8.47 11.84 -5.94
C TYR A 66 -8.48 13.36 -6.13
N VAL A 67 -7.33 14.01 -5.98
CA VAL A 67 -7.21 15.47 -6.14
C VAL A 67 -7.46 15.90 -7.58
N VAL A 68 -7.03 15.10 -8.55
CA VAL A 68 -7.30 15.35 -9.98
C VAL A 68 -8.78 15.20 -10.30
N HIS A 69 -9.44 14.17 -9.79
CA HIS A 69 -10.85 13.92 -10.07
C HIS A 69 -11.78 14.94 -9.39
N TYR A 70 -11.47 15.31 -8.15
CA TYR A 70 -12.25 16.29 -7.37
C TYR A 70 -11.61 17.69 -7.38
N PHE A 71 -10.90 18.05 -8.45
CA PHE A 71 -10.10 19.27 -8.54
C PHE A 71 -10.88 20.55 -8.20
N ASP A 72 -12.17 20.60 -8.56
CA ASP A 72 -13.03 21.75 -8.26
C ASP A 72 -13.29 21.94 -6.75
N GLN A 73 -13.25 20.87 -5.95
CA GLN A 73 -13.35 20.95 -4.49
C GLN A 73 -12.06 21.46 -3.82
N PHE A 74 -10.93 21.41 -4.54
CA PHE A 74 -9.63 21.88 -4.05
C PHE A 74 -9.29 23.31 -4.48
N ARG A 75 -10.10 23.93 -5.35
CA ARG A 75 -9.96 25.35 -5.73
C ARG A 75 -10.16 26.23 -4.50
N GLY A 76 -9.05 26.76 -3.96
CA GLY A 76 -9.03 27.66 -2.80
C GLY A 76 -8.48 27.07 -1.50
N ARG A 77 -8.15 25.77 -1.45
CA ARG A 77 -7.51 25.12 -0.28
C ARG A 77 -6.38 24.17 -0.69
N LEU A 78 -5.28 24.69 -1.24
CA LEU A 78 -4.15 23.85 -1.67
C LEU A 78 -3.57 22.97 -0.56
N PHE A 79 -3.62 23.39 0.71
CA PHE A 79 -3.11 22.58 1.82
C PHE A 79 -3.92 21.31 2.10
N SER A 80 -5.21 21.25 1.71
CA SER A 80 -6.01 20.05 1.92
C SER A 80 -5.59 18.90 1.01
N VAL A 81 -4.80 19.14 -0.04
CA VAL A 81 -4.23 18.12 -0.93
C VAL A 81 -3.36 17.12 -0.15
N PHE A 82 -2.68 17.55 0.92
CA PHE A 82 -1.82 16.67 1.73
C PHE A 82 -2.54 16.00 2.89
N ALA A 83 -3.81 16.35 3.14
CA ALA A 83 -4.58 15.86 4.28
C ALA A 83 -5.12 14.43 4.05
N ILE A 84 -4.19 13.46 3.94
CA ILE A 84 -4.48 12.03 3.75
C ILE A 84 -5.30 11.43 4.90
N TRP A 85 -5.25 12.03 6.09
CA TRP A 85 -5.99 11.62 7.29
C TRP A 85 -7.48 11.97 7.24
N GLN A 86 -7.90 12.88 6.36
CA GLN A 86 -9.32 13.22 6.17
C GLN A 86 -10.05 12.26 5.22
N GLY A 87 -9.37 11.22 4.73
CA GLY A 87 -9.87 10.34 3.69
C GLY A 87 -9.66 10.93 2.28
N GLY A 88 -10.35 10.37 1.28
CA GLY A 88 -10.19 10.78 -0.12
C GLY A 88 -8.95 10.16 -0.79
N LEU A 89 -8.98 8.84 -0.92
CA LEU A 89 -7.95 8.05 -1.61
C LEU A 89 -8.64 7.23 -2.69
N GLU A 90 -8.23 7.43 -3.94
CA GLU A 90 -8.74 6.63 -5.05
C GLU A 90 -7.88 5.40 -5.29
N PHE A 91 -8.51 4.22 -5.20
CA PHE A 91 -7.81 2.94 -5.34
C PHE A 91 -7.01 2.83 -6.64
N LEU A 92 -7.61 3.23 -7.77
CA LEU A 92 -6.96 3.17 -9.09
C LEU A 92 -5.66 4.00 -9.13
N GLY A 93 -5.68 5.18 -8.54
CA GLY A 93 -4.51 6.06 -8.48
C GLY A 93 -3.36 5.41 -7.73
N GLY A 94 -3.69 4.71 -6.63
CA GLY A 94 -2.71 3.99 -5.85
C GLY A 94 -2.11 2.81 -6.60
N VAL A 95 -2.95 2.01 -7.26
CA VAL A 95 -2.47 0.85 -8.04
C VAL A 95 -1.53 1.29 -9.16
N ILE A 96 -1.90 2.32 -9.93
CA ILE A 96 -1.09 2.81 -11.06
C ILE A 96 0.29 3.28 -10.58
N LEU A 97 0.33 4.14 -9.55
CA LEU A 97 1.61 4.69 -9.09
C LEU A 97 2.45 3.63 -8.35
N ALA A 98 1.83 2.73 -7.58
CA ALA A 98 2.54 1.63 -6.92
C ALA A 98 3.23 0.71 -7.93
N ILE A 99 2.54 0.35 -9.02
CA ILE A 99 3.11 -0.46 -10.11
C ILE A 99 4.26 0.28 -10.78
N ALA A 100 4.08 1.57 -11.09
CA ALA A 100 5.12 2.38 -11.71
C ALA A 100 6.39 2.46 -10.84
N VAL A 101 6.23 2.68 -9.53
CA VAL A 101 7.33 2.72 -8.56
C VAL A 101 8.03 1.37 -8.45
N ILE A 102 7.29 0.26 -8.37
CA ILE A 102 7.87 -1.09 -8.36
C ILE A 102 8.69 -1.34 -9.63
N ILE A 103 8.13 -1.06 -10.81
CA ILE A 103 8.83 -1.28 -12.09
C ILE A 103 10.11 -0.45 -12.13
N PHE A 104 10.06 0.82 -11.74
CA PHE A 104 11.23 1.69 -11.69
C PHE A 104 12.30 1.18 -10.72
N TYR A 105 11.88 0.78 -9.51
CA TYR A 105 12.77 0.24 -8.48
C TYR A 105 13.46 -1.04 -8.93
N LEU A 106 12.70 -2.02 -9.46
CA LEU A 106 13.26 -3.28 -9.95
C LEU A 106 14.23 -3.06 -11.11
N ARG A 107 13.93 -2.12 -12.03
CA ARG A 107 14.86 -1.75 -13.12
C ARG A 107 16.16 -1.16 -12.58
N ARG A 108 16.08 -0.25 -11.62
CA ARG A 108 17.26 0.36 -10.98
C ARG A 108 18.16 -0.68 -10.30
N HIS A 109 17.56 -1.70 -9.70
CA HIS A 109 18.29 -2.78 -9.02
C HIS A 109 18.57 -4.01 -9.91
N LYS A 110 18.30 -3.93 -11.22
CA LYS A 110 18.52 -5.01 -12.20
C LYS A 110 17.85 -6.35 -11.81
N LEU A 111 16.70 -6.30 -11.14
CA LEU A 111 15.94 -7.47 -10.74
C LEU A 111 14.99 -7.93 -11.87
N PRO A 112 14.76 -9.24 -12.04
CA PRO A 112 13.87 -9.77 -13.07
C PRO A 112 12.40 -9.42 -12.75
N ILE A 113 11.90 -8.39 -13.43
CA ILE A 113 10.56 -7.84 -13.22
C ILE A 113 9.47 -8.92 -13.31
N ARG A 114 9.49 -9.73 -14.37
CA ARG A 114 8.46 -10.77 -14.59
C ARG A 114 8.34 -11.74 -13.40
N ARG A 115 9.47 -12.30 -12.96
CA ARG A 115 9.51 -13.22 -11.82
C ARG A 115 9.05 -12.55 -10.52
N TYR A 116 9.39 -11.27 -10.33
CA TYR A 116 8.91 -10.53 -9.17
C TYR A 116 7.39 -10.35 -9.20
N PHE A 117 6.81 -10.01 -10.36
CA PHE A 117 5.35 -9.87 -10.50
C PHE A 117 4.62 -11.20 -10.30
N ASP A 118 5.18 -12.32 -10.72
CA ASP A 118 4.61 -13.66 -10.46
C ASP A 118 4.53 -13.94 -8.94
N ILE A 119 5.58 -13.60 -8.19
CA ILE A 119 5.61 -13.73 -6.73
C ILE A 119 4.68 -12.71 -6.07
N LEU A 120 4.68 -11.47 -6.57
CA LEU A 120 3.84 -10.39 -6.06
C LEU A 120 2.36 -10.75 -6.15
N ALA A 121 1.92 -11.43 -7.22
CA ALA A 121 0.54 -11.89 -7.38
C ALA A 121 0.10 -12.78 -6.20
N VAL A 122 0.98 -13.66 -5.70
CA VAL A 122 0.71 -14.51 -4.54
C VAL A 122 0.59 -13.68 -3.26
N GLY A 123 1.49 -12.70 -3.07
CA GLY A 123 1.41 -11.79 -1.92
C GLY A 123 0.16 -10.90 -1.95
N LEU A 124 -0.26 -10.44 -3.13
CA LEU A 124 -1.47 -9.65 -3.32
C LEU A 124 -2.73 -10.43 -2.94
N MET A 125 -2.80 -11.73 -3.29
CA MET A 125 -3.92 -12.58 -2.88
C MET A 125 -4.05 -12.66 -1.35
N LEU A 126 -2.93 -12.76 -0.62
CA LEU A 126 -2.96 -12.71 0.84
C LEU A 126 -3.44 -11.34 1.35
N GLY A 127 -2.90 -10.25 0.80
CA GLY A 127 -3.32 -8.90 1.19
C GLY A 127 -4.83 -8.68 0.99
N LEU A 128 -5.38 -9.16 -0.14
CA LEU A 128 -6.81 -9.11 -0.43
C LEU A 128 -7.63 -9.99 0.52
N ALA A 129 -7.16 -11.20 0.85
CA ALA A 129 -7.85 -12.09 1.77
C ALA A 129 -8.01 -11.44 3.16
N PHE A 130 -6.93 -10.86 3.69
CA PHE A 130 -6.99 -10.12 4.95
C PHE A 130 -7.84 -8.86 4.83
N GLY A 131 -7.71 -8.10 3.73
CA GLY A 131 -8.58 -6.94 3.48
C GLY A 131 -10.06 -7.27 3.36
N ARG A 132 -10.43 -8.52 3.02
CA ARG A 132 -11.83 -8.99 2.99
C ARG A 132 -12.36 -9.42 4.35
N ILE A 133 -11.47 -9.81 5.27
CA ILE A 133 -11.84 -10.21 6.64
C ILE A 133 -11.96 -8.99 7.56
N GLY A 134 -11.17 -7.94 7.30
CA GLY A 134 -11.21 -6.67 8.04
C GLY A 134 -12.48 -5.88 7.79
#